data_AF-A0AA47NTA6-F1
#
_entry.id   AF-A0AA47NTA6-F1
#
_cell.length_a   1.000
_cell.length_b   1.000
_cell.length_c   1.000
_cell.angle_alpha   90.00
_cell.angle_beta   90.00
_cell.angle_gamma   90.00
#
_symmetry.space_group_name_H-M   'P 1'
#
loop_
_entity.id
_entity.type
_entity.pdbx_description
1 polymer ?
#
loop_
_entity_poly.entity_id
_entity_poly.type
_entity_poly.pdbx_seq_one_letter_code
_entity_poly.pdbx_strand_id
1 'polypeptide(L)'
;MAEKQPKRRRSEEHKLKKKGYDQARGRSRVNIGEAFQRWRDLRDLKGLKTDAEVALLLLDRGYVAVLAVHFKRHSEAKYLHLVDVIRKHMMASE
;
A
#
# COMPACT_ATOMS: atom_id res chain seq x y z
N MET A 1 36.83 6.73 34.90
CA MET A 1 35.41 6.39 35.08
C MET A 1 34.59 7.64 34.78
N ALA A 2 33.73 7.65 33.75
CA ALA A 2 32.95 8.84 33.42
C ALA A 2 31.81 9.03 34.44
N GLU A 3 31.84 10.11 35.20
CA GLU A 3 30.78 10.49 36.14
C GLU A 3 29.47 10.72 35.38
N LYS A 4 28.43 9.94 35.70
CA LYS A 4 27.11 10.09 35.10
C LYS A 4 26.41 11.28 35.77
N GLN A 5 26.29 12.38 35.04
CA GLN A 5 25.52 13.53 35.53
C GLN A 5 24.05 13.16 35.78
N PRO A 6 23.44 13.65 36.87
CA PRO A 6 22.05 13.39 37.19
C PRO A 6 21.13 14.01 36.12
N LYS A 7 20.26 13.18 35.52
CA LYS A 7 19.27 13.64 34.53
C LYS A 7 18.35 14.68 35.17
N ARG A 8 18.28 15.89 34.60
CA ARG A 8 17.32 16.94 35.01
C ARG A 8 15.90 16.36 35.07
N ARG A 9 15.27 16.46 36.25
CA ARG A 9 13.84 16.12 36.43
C ARG A 9 13.00 17.10 35.61
N ARG A 10 12.16 16.58 34.73
CA ARG A 10 11.19 17.39 33.95
C ARG A 10 10.05 17.85 34.84
N SER A 11 9.54 19.06 34.61
CA SER A 11 8.38 19.62 35.32
C SER A 11 7.10 18.81 35.05
N GLU A 12 6.14 18.87 35.97
CA GLU A 12 4.82 18.23 35.80
C GLU A 12 4.06 18.79 34.59
N GLU A 13 4.17 20.10 34.33
CA GLU A 13 3.58 20.74 33.15
C GLU A 13 4.13 20.13 31.85
N HIS A 14 5.44 19.89 31.77
CA HIS A 14 6.05 19.25 30.60
C HIS A 14 5.56 17.80 30.45
N LYS A 15 5.37 17.06 31.55
CA LYS A 15 4.85 15.68 31.50
C LYS A 15 3.41 15.64 30.99
N LEU A 16 2.57 16.55 31.47
CA LEU A 16 1.17 16.69 31.04
C LEU A 16 1.07 17.04 29.55
N LYS A 17 1.84 18.02 29.09
CA LYS A 17 1.93 18.38 27.66
C LYS A 17 2.36 17.18 26.82
N LYS A 18 3.44 16.49 27.21
CA LYS A 18 3.91 15.28 26.51
C LYS A 18 2.84 14.19 26.45
N LYS A 19 2.12 13.94 27.55
CA LYS A 19 1.04 12.95 27.60
C LYS A 19 -0.08 13.27 26.61
N GLY A 20 -0.47 14.55 26.49
CA GLY A 20 -1.44 15.00 25.51
C GLY A 20 -0.97 14.75 24.07
N TYR A 21 0.28 15.10 23.75
CA TYR A 21 0.86 14.82 22.43
C TYR A 21 0.96 13.33 22.12
N ASP A 22 1.38 12.51 23.09
CA ASP A 22 1.49 11.07 22.92
C ASP A 22 0.12 10.43 22.71
N GLN A 23 -0.93 10.89 23.42
CA GLN A 23 -2.30 10.44 23.20
C GLN A 23 -2.82 10.83 21.82
N ALA A 24 -2.60 12.08 21.39
CA ALA A 24 -3.01 12.54 20.06
C ALA A 24 -2.30 11.74 18.96
N ARG A 25 -1.00 11.50 19.11
CA ARG A 25 -0.20 10.71 18.16
C ARG A 25 -0.57 9.23 18.18
N GLY A 26 -0.92 8.68 19.34
CA GLY A 26 -1.40 7.30 19.48
C GLY A 26 -2.66 7.02 18.67
N ARG A 27 -3.53 8.02 18.46
CA ARG A 27 -4.76 7.87 17.66
C ARG A 27 -4.50 7.69 16.17
N SER A 28 -3.42 8.25 15.65
CA SER A 28 -3.07 8.20 14.22
C SER A 28 -1.84 7.34 13.91
N ARG A 29 -1.24 6.71 14.93
CA ARG A 29 -0.03 5.90 14.76
C ARG A 29 -0.38 4.56 14.14
N VAL A 30 0.11 4.34 12.93
CA VAL A 30 0.07 3.03 12.27
C VAL A 30 1.34 2.27 12.62
N ASN A 31 1.22 1.13 13.31
CA ASN A 31 2.35 0.24 13.58
C ASN A 31 2.51 -0.71 12.41
N ILE A 32 3.54 -0.48 11.60
CA ILE A 32 3.80 -1.25 10.37
C ILE A 32 4.64 -2.51 10.65
N GLY A 33 5.23 -2.63 11.84
CA GLY A 33 5.95 -3.83 12.29
C GLY A 33 7.01 -4.31 11.31
N GLU A 34 7.05 -5.62 11.06
CA GLU A 34 7.96 -6.26 10.09
C GLU A 34 7.80 -5.71 8.66
N ALA A 35 6.61 -5.23 8.29
CA ALA A 35 6.40 -4.65 6.98
C ALA A 35 7.17 -3.33 6.78
N PHE A 36 7.61 -2.66 7.86
CA PHE A 36 8.51 -1.51 7.75
C PHE A 36 9.88 -1.91 7.18
N GLN A 37 10.40 -3.09 7.53
CA GLN A 37 11.67 -3.56 6.96
C GLN A 37 11.51 -3.82 5.46
N ARG A 38 10.46 -4.57 5.08
CA ARG A 38 10.13 -4.85 3.67
C ARG A 38 9.91 -3.58 2.86
N TRP A 39 9.32 -2.56 3.46
CA TRP A 39 9.13 -1.24 2.85
C TRP A 39 10.47 -0.56 2.53
N ARG A 40 11.42 -0.56 3.48
CA ARG A 40 12.77 -0.02 3.26
C ARG A 40 13.55 -0.81 2.21
N ASP A 41 13.50 -2.14 2.30
CA ASP A 41 14.17 -3.00 1.33
C ASP A 41 13.64 -2.75 -0.09
N LEU A 42 12.32 -2.59 -0.25
CA LEU A 42 11.70 -2.24 -1.52
C LEU A 42 12.14 -0.87 -2.01
N ARG A 43 12.19 0.12 -1.12
CA ARG A 43 12.65 1.48 -1.42
C ARG A 43 14.07 1.48 -1.97
N ASP A 44 14.98 0.80 -1.27
CA ASP A 44 16.40 0.73 -1.61
C ASP A 44 16.61 -0.06 -2.91
N LEU A 45 15.92 -1.20 -3.07
CA LEU A 45 15.95 -2.03 -4.29
C LEU A 45 15.49 -1.26 -5.54
N LYS A 46 14.55 -0.33 -5.37
CA LYS A 46 13.99 0.48 -6.47
C LYS A 46 14.65 1.84 -6.62
N GLY A 47 15.65 2.16 -5.79
CA GLY A 47 16.35 3.45 -5.83
C GLY A 47 15.43 4.64 -5.50
N LEU A 48 14.36 4.40 -4.73
CA LEU A 48 13.40 5.43 -4.35
C LEU A 48 13.97 6.22 -3.16
N LYS A 49 13.72 7.53 -3.13
CA LYS A 49 14.26 8.44 -2.13
C LYS A 49 13.32 8.64 -0.95
N THR A 50 12.02 8.46 -1.17
CA THR A 50 10.99 8.76 -0.17
C THR A 50 9.96 7.64 -0.05
N ASP A 51 9.33 7.56 1.12
CA ASP A 51 8.24 6.60 1.33
C ASP A 51 7.01 6.95 0.48
N ALA A 52 6.81 8.23 0.13
CA ALA A 52 5.75 8.64 -0.79
C ALA A 52 5.91 8.00 -2.18
N GLU A 53 7.15 7.92 -2.70
CA GLU A 53 7.41 7.26 -3.99
C GLU A 53 7.15 5.75 -3.91
N VAL A 54 7.46 5.10 -2.79
CA VAL A 54 7.12 3.68 -2.57
C VAL A 54 5.61 3.49 -2.58
N ALA A 55 4.87 4.37 -1.91
CA ALA A 55 3.41 4.32 -1.87
C ALA A 55 2.81 4.50 -3.27
N LEU A 56 3.26 5.50 -4.03
CA LEU A 56 2.83 5.73 -5.41
C LEU A 56 3.10 4.51 -6.31
N LEU A 57 4.32 3.95 -6.26
CA LEU A 57 4.67 2.75 -7.01
C LEU A 57 3.74 1.56 -6.70
N LEU A 58 3.39 1.36 -5.43
CA LEU A 58 2.50 0.27 -5.01
C LEU A 58 1.06 0.51 -5.48
N LEU A 59 0.57 1.75 -5.41
CA LEU A 59 -0.74 2.13 -5.90
C LEU A 59 -0.85 1.92 -7.42
N ASP A 60 0.12 2.43 -8.19
CA ASP A 60 0.16 2.31 -9.65
C ASP A 60 0.14 0.85 -10.11
N ARG A 61 0.88 -0.04 -9.44
CA ARG A 61 0.84 -1.49 -9.72
C ARG A 61 -0.53 -2.11 -9.45
N GLY A 62 -1.20 -1.68 -8.39
CA GLY A 62 -2.56 -2.14 -8.07
C GLY A 62 -3.56 -1.75 -9.15
N TYR A 63 -3.51 -0.51 -9.62
CA TYR A 63 -4.38 -0.02 -10.70
C TYR A 63 -4.16 -0.79 -12.01
N VAL A 64 -2.90 -1.04 -12.39
CA VAL A 64 -2.59 -1.81 -13.60
C VAL A 64 -3.08 -3.26 -13.49
N ALA A 65 -2.95 -3.89 -12.32
CA ALA A 65 -3.46 -5.25 -12.12
C ALA A 65 -4.98 -5.33 -12.24
N VAL A 66 -5.70 -4.37 -11.66
CA VAL A 66 -7.17 -4.31 -11.75
C VAL A 66 -7.61 -4.06 -13.20
N LEU A 67 -6.97 -3.14 -13.90
CA LEU A 67 -7.25 -2.88 -15.32
C LEU A 67 -6.92 -4.08 -16.20
N ALA A 68 -5.81 -4.79 -15.95
CA ALA A 68 -5.44 -5.98 -16.71
C ALA A 68 -6.46 -7.12 -16.53
N VAL A 69 -6.93 -7.33 -15.29
CA VAL A 69 -8.01 -8.30 -15.01
C VAL A 69 -9.31 -7.89 -15.68
N HIS A 70 -9.68 -6.61 -15.60
CA HIS A 70 -10.91 -6.10 -16.19
C HIS A 70 -10.87 -6.15 -17.72
N PHE A 71 -9.74 -5.77 -18.33
CA PHE A 71 -9.53 -5.81 -19.77
C PHE A 71 -9.54 -7.24 -20.31
N LYS A 72 -8.85 -8.18 -19.65
CA LYS A 72 -8.83 -9.60 -20.05
C LYS A 72 -10.24 -10.23 -19.98
N ARG A 73 -11.00 -9.89 -18.95
CA ARG A 73 -12.39 -10.34 -18.78
C ARG A 73 -13.31 -9.79 -19.88
N HIS A 74 -13.08 -8.55 -20.32
CA HIS A 74 -13.89 -7.89 -21.35
C HIS A 74 -13.50 -8.31 -22.78
N SER A 75 -12.23 -8.63 -23.03
CA SER A 75 -11.78 -9.18 -24.31
C SER A 75 -12.32 -10.59 -24.51
N GLU A 76 -12.20 -11.48 -23.52
CA GLU A 76 -12.69 -12.86 -23.61
C GLU A 76 -14.22 -12.90 -23.81
N ALA A 77 -14.98 -12.06 -23.11
CA ALA A 77 -16.43 -11.97 -23.26
C ALA A 77 -16.89 -11.55 -24.68
N LYS A 78 -16.16 -10.63 -25.32
CA LYS A 78 -16.46 -10.19 -26.70
C LYS A 78 -16.23 -11.29 -27.74
N TYR A 79 -15.17 -12.08 -27.59
CA TYR A 79 -14.88 -13.18 -28.50
C TYR A 79 -15.80 -14.39 -28.26
N LEU A 80 -16.18 -14.67 -27.01
CA LEU A 80 -17.14 -15.73 -26.68
C LEU A 80 -18.51 -15.49 -27.32
N HIS A 81 -19.05 -14.26 -27.24
CA HIS A 81 -20.31 -13.92 -27.90
C HIS A 81 -20.23 -14.08 -29.43
N LEU A 82 -19.11 -13.70 -30.04
CA LEU A 82 -18.92 -13.86 -31.49
C LEU A 82 -18.85 -15.34 -31.89
N VAL A 83 -18.16 -16.18 -31.11
CA VAL A 83 -18.07 -17.63 -31.35
C VAL A 83 -19.43 -18.31 -31.16
N ASP A 84 -20.22 -17.89 -30.16
CA ASP A 84 -21.57 -18.43 -29.94
C ASP A 84 -22.54 -18.02 -31.05
N VAL A 85 -22.42 -16.81 -31.60
CA VAL A 85 -23.20 -16.35 -32.76
C VAL A 85 -22.82 -17.14 -34.02
N ILE A 86 -21.52 -17.32 -34.28
CA ILE A 86 -21.04 -18.13 -35.42
C ILE A 86 -21.49 -19.59 -35.29
N ARG A 87 -21.40 -20.17 -34.10
CA ARG A 87 -21.86 -21.54 -33.82
C ARG A 87 -23.36 -21.68 -34.01
N LYS A 88 -24.18 -20.73 -33.52
CA LYS A 88 -25.64 -20.74 -33.74
C LYS A 88 -26.02 -20.63 -35.21
N HIS A 89 -25.30 -19.85 -36.00
CA HIS A 89 -25.56 -19.76 -37.45
C HIS A 89 -25.13 -21.01 -38.20
N MET A 90 -24.01 -21.65 -37.84
CA MET A 90 -23.60 -22.93 -38.46
C MET A 90 -24.58 -24.07 -38.16
N MET A 91 -25.13 -24.13 -36.94
CA MET A 91 -26.07 -25.19 -36.53
C MET A 91 -27.53 -24.94 -36.96
N ALA A 92 -27.82 -23.77 -37.55
CA ALA A 92 -29.15 -23.41 -38.06
C ALA A 92 -29.25 -23.49 -39.60
N SER A 93 -28.19 -23.96 -40.27
CA SER A 93 -28.09 -24.08 -41.72
C SER A 93 -28.24 -25.54 -42.23
N GLU A 94 -28.82 -26.42 -41.43
CA GLU A 94 -29.26 -27.78 -41.84
C GLU A 94 -30.76 -27.81 -42.18
#